data_AF-M1A8F0-F1
#
_entry.id   AF-M1A8F0-F1
#
_cell.length_a   1.000
_cell.length_b   1.000
_cell.length_c   1.000
_cell.angle_alpha   90.00
_cell.angle_beta   90.00
_cell.angle_gamma   90.00
#
_symmetry.space_group_name_H-M   'P 1'
#
loop_
_entity.id
_entity.type
_entity.pdbx_description
1 polymer ?
#
loop_
_entity_poly.entity_id
_entity_poly.type
_entity_poly.pdbx_seq_one_letter_code
_entity_poly.pdbx_strand_id
1 'polypeptide(L)'
;MNGLEVCSIEADVDKASLILSVGISTRYIYATYKKNPVSTSEAEAWEAAKKACGGLHFLAIQNDLNSDDCVGFWLLLDLPPPPV
;
A
#
# COMPACT_ATOMS: atom_id res chain seq x y z
N MET A 1 -12.15 17.57 10.67
CA MET A 1 -11.62 16.34 10.05
C MET A 1 -10.76 16.81 8.89
N ASN A 2 -9.45 16.94 9.09
CA ASN A 2 -8.52 17.31 8.01
C ASN A 2 -8.37 16.07 7.14
N GLY A 3 -9.12 15.98 6.06
CA GLY A 3 -9.15 14.81 5.18
C GLY A 3 -7.79 14.62 4.51
N LEU A 4 -6.99 13.69 5.00
CA LEU A 4 -5.83 13.18 4.27
C LEU A 4 -6.38 12.17 3.25
N GLU A 5 -6.37 12.55 1.97
CA GLU A 5 -6.73 11.63 0.89
C GLU A 5 -5.58 10.64 0.69
N VAL A 6 -5.90 9.35 0.82
CA VAL A 6 -4.95 8.26 0.57
C VAL A 6 -4.72 8.13 -0.92
N CYS A 7 -3.46 8.18 -1.34
CA CYS A 7 -3.08 8.11 -2.74
C CYS A 7 -2.58 6.72 -3.12
N SER A 8 -1.67 6.16 -2.31
CA SER A 8 -1.08 4.84 -2.55
C SER A 8 -0.58 4.19 -1.27
N ILE A 9 -0.48 2.86 -1.29
CA ILE A 9 0.39 2.12 -0.37
C ILE A 9 1.48 1.43 -1.19
N GLU A 10 2.73 1.52 -0.73
CA GLU A 10 3.91 0.93 -1.36
C GLU A 10 4.73 0.12 -0.35
N ALA A 11 5.38 -0.95 -0.80
CA ALA A 11 6.30 -1.73 0.00
C ALA A 11 7.74 -1.24 -0.21
N ASP A 12 8.39 -0.84 0.88
CA ASP A 12 9.83 -0.58 0.97
C ASP A 12 10.53 -1.84 1.49
N VAL A 13 11.05 -2.64 0.56
CA VAL A 13 11.71 -3.92 0.83
C VAL A 13 13.02 -3.75 1.60
N ASP A 14 13.72 -2.64 1.40
CA ASP A 14 14.98 -2.35 2.08
C ASP A 14 14.73 -2.16 3.58
N LYS A 15 13.68 -1.41 3.92
CA LYS A 15 13.28 -1.12 5.30
C LYS A 15 12.29 -2.13 5.89
N ALA A 16 11.79 -3.07 5.09
CA ALA A 16 10.75 -4.02 5.47
C ALA A 16 9.52 -3.30 6.06
N SER A 17 8.99 -2.34 5.30
CA SER A 17 7.87 -1.49 5.73
C SER A 17 6.87 -1.19 4.61
N LEU A 18 5.63 -0.94 4.98
CA LEU A 18 4.60 -0.38 4.11
C LEU A 18 4.56 1.13 4.28
N ILE A 19 4.60 1.86 3.17
CA ILE A 19 4.57 3.31 3.11
C ILE A 19 3.19 3.74 2.63
N LEU A 20 2.51 4.55 3.42
CA LEU A 20 1.24 5.19 3.07
C LEU A 20 1.54 6.60 2.54
N SER A 21 1.22 6.84 1.27
CA SER A 21 1.31 8.16 0.65
C SER A 21 -0.05 8.85 0.74
N VAL A 22 -0.07 10.10 1.21
CA VAL A 22 -1.28 10.92 1.31
C VAL A 22 -1.06 12.31 0.71
N GLY A 23 -2.08 12.82 0.03
CA GLY A 23 -2.00 14.08 -0.70
C GLY A 23 -0.84 14.11 -1.71
N ILE A 24 -0.19 15.27 -1.85
CA ILE A 24 0.80 15.49 -2.92
C ILE A 24 2.22 15.04 -2.54
N SER A 25 2.61 15.18 -1.26
CA SER A 25 4.01 15.03 -0.86
C SER A 25 4.22 14.38 0.51
N THR A 26 3.16 13.93 1.17
CA THR A 26 3.26 13.41 2.54
C THR A 26 3.28 11.89 2.51
N ARG A 27 4.24 11.29 3.23
CA ARG A 27 4.40 9.84 3.32
C ARG A 27 4.62 9.43 4.76
N TYR A 28 3.99 8.33 5.16
CA TYR A 28 4.09 7.75 6.50
C TYR A 28 4.52 6.30 6.40
N ILE A 29 5.30 5.82 7.38
CA ILE A 29 5.44 4.38 7.60
C ILE A 29 4.12 3.92 8.21
N TYR A 30 3.34 3.15 7.44
CA TYR A 30 2.07 2.61 7.88
C TYR A 30 2.27 1.40 8.80
N ALA A 31 3.13 0.48 8.38
CA ALA A 31 3.44 -0.72 9.13
C ALA A 31 4.86 -1.20 8.83
N THR A 32 5.43 -1.98 9.73
CA THR A 32 6.68 -2.70 9.51
C THR A 32 6.42 -4.19 9.60
N TYR A 33 7.19 -5.00 8.88
CA TYR A 33 7.12 -6.45 8.93
C TYR A 33 8.49 -7.06 9.22
N LYS A 34 8.48 -8.30 9.71
CA LYS A 34 9.73 -9.03 9.99
C LYS A 34 10.42 -9.38 8.69
N LYS A 35 11.55 -8.72 8.39
CA LYS A 35 12.36 -8.99 7.21
C LYS A 35 12.85 -10.44 7.19
N ASN A 36 12.37 -11.20 6.21
CA ASN A 36 12.80 -12.56 5.91
C ASN A 36 12.56 -12.86 4.41
N PRO A 37 13.14 -13.93 3.85
CA PRO A 37 13.01 -14.23 2.41
C PRO A 37 11.56 -14.36 1.92
N VAL A 38 10.66 -14.92 2.74
CA VAL A 38 9.25 -15.09 2.39
C VAL A 38 8.56 -13.74 2.32
N SER A 39 8.65 -12.93 3.38
CA SER A 39 8.02 -11.59 3.41
C SER A 39 8.58 -10.65 2.36
N THR A 40 9.87 -10.79 2.01
CA THR A 40 10.50 -10.02 0.94
C THR A 40 9.91 -10.40 -0.41
N SER A 41 9.81 -11.70 -0.70
CA SER A 41 9.23 -12.18 -1.94
C SER A 41 7.75 -11.79 -2.09
N GLU A 42 6.98 -11.81 -1.00
CA GLU A 42 5.58 -11.35 -0.97
C GLU A 42 5.48 -9.86 -1.30
N ALA A 43 6.31 -9.02 -0.69
CA ALA A 43 6.34 -7.58 -0.94
C ALA A 43 6.70 -7.26 -2.41
N GLU A 44 7.72 -7.92 -2.96
CA GLU A 44 8.12 -7.77 -4.36
C GLU A 44 7.02 -8.22 -5.33
N ALA A 45 6.38 -9.37 -5.04
CA ALA A 45 5.29 -9.89 -5.84
C ALA A 45 4.07 -8.96 -5.82
N TRP A 46 3.76 -8.36 -4.67
CA TRP A 46 2.69 -7.38 -4.54
C TRP A 46 2.96 -6.13 -5.39
N GLU A 47 4.16 -5.54 -5.31
CA GLU A 47 4.54 -4.40 -6.14
C GLU A 47 4.51 -4.73 -7.64
N ALA A 48 4.98 -5.91 -8.02
CA ALA A 48 4.92 -6.37 -9.40
C ALA A 48 3.48 -6.52 -9.91
N ALA A 49 2.59 -7.09 -9.10
CA ALA A 49 1.18 -7.24 -9.44
C ALA A 49 0.48 -5.88 -9.61
N LYS A 50 0.72 -4.93 -8.70
CA LYS A 50 0.18 -3.56 -8.83
C LYS A 50 0.62 -2.89 -10.12
N LYS A 51 1.91 -2.98 -10.46
CA LYS A 51 2.46 -2.43 -11.71
C LYS A 51 1.83 -3.09 -12.94
N ALA A 52 1.67 -4.41 -12.94
CA ALA A 52 1.02 -5.15 -14.02
C ALA A 52 -0.46 -4.75 -14.22
N CYS A 53 -1.14 -4.34 -13.14
CA CYS A 53 -2.50 -3.81 -13.16
C CYS A 53 -2.57 -2.29 -13.41
N GLY A 54 -1.50 -1.64 -13.85
CA GLY A 54 -1.49 -0.21 -14.14
C GLY A 54 -1.60 0.68 -12.90
N GLY A 55 -1.09 0.21 -11.76
CA GLY A 55 -1.08 0.93 -10.48
C GLY A 55 -2.34 0.73 -9.64
N LEU A 56 -3.32 -0.05 -10.13
CA LEU A 56 -4.53 -0.37 -9.39
C LEU A 56 -4.21 -1.29 -8.19
N HIS A 57 -4.67 -0.88 -7.01
CA HIS A 57 -4.57 -1.67 -5.79
C HIS A 57 -5.68 -1.31 -4.81
N PHE A 58 -5.81 -2.06 -3.73
CA PHE A 58 -6.78 -1.78 -2.68
C PHE A 58 -6.17 -1.88 -1.29
N LEU A 59 -6.72 -1.11 -0.37
CA LEU A 59 -6.46 -1.20 1.07
C LEU A 59 -7.74 -1.68 1.75
N ALA A 60 -7.67 -2.84 2.39
CA ALA A 60 -8.75 -3.35 3.23
C ALA A 60 -8.29 -3.34 4.69
N ILE A 61 -9.16 -2.88 5.58
CA ILE A 61 -8.89 -2.85 7.02
C ILE A 61 -9.81 -3.86 7.70
N GLN A 62 -9.21 -4.79 8.42
CA GLN A 62 -9.90 -5.72 9.30
C GLN A 62 -9.81 -5.21 10.74
N ASN A 63 -10.86 -5.45 11.53
CA ASN A 63 -10.89 -5.05 12.94
C ASN A 63 -9.94 -5.89 13.80
N ASP A 64 -9.77 -7.16 13.44
CA ASP A 64 -8.84 -8.11 14.06
C ASP A 64 -8.46 -9.22 13.07
N LEU A 65 -7.49 -10.06 13.46
CA LEU A 65 -6.89 -11.09 12.60
C LEU A 65 -7.86 -12.23 12.20
N ASN A 66 -8.94 -12.43 12.95
CA ASN A 66 -9.91 -13.50 12.69
C ASN A 66 -11.23 -12.97 12.09
N SER A 67 -11.28 -11.69 11.74
CA SER A 67 -12.47 -11.06 11.17
C SER A 67 -12.61 -11.43 9.69
N ASP A 68 -13.74 -12.04 9.33
CA ASP A 68 -14.10 -12.28 7.92
C ASP A 68 -14.59 -10.98 7.22
N ASP A 69 -14.98 -9.97 8.01
CA ASP A 69 -15.48 -8.69 7.50
C ASP A 69 -14.39 -7.61 7.44
N CYS A 70 -14.50 -6.71 6.45
CA CYS A 70 -13.70 -5.49 6.33
C CYS A 70 -14.46 -4.29 6.91
N VAL A 71 -13.83 -3.54 7.82
CA VAL A 71 -14.39 -2.30 8.40
C VAL A 71 -14.06 -1.06 7.58
N GLY A 72 -13.18 -1.20 6.57
CA GLY A 72 -12.86 -0.15 5.62
C GLY A 72 -12.26 -0.73 4.35
N PHE A 73 -12.58 -0.12 3.21
CA PHE A 73 -12.08 -0.53 1.90
C PHE A 73 -11.85 0.69 1.02
N TRP A 74 -10.65 0.79 0.45
CA TRP A 74 -10.27 1.83 -0.51
C TRP A 74 -9.76 1.19 -1.77
N LEU A 75 -10.28 1.63 -2.91
CA LEU A 75 -9.72 1.34 -4.23
C LEU A 75 -8.81 2.51 -4.62
N LEU A 76 -7.54 2.22 -4.89
CA LEU A 76 -6.48 3.19 -5.11
C LEU A 76 -5.88 2.98 -6.50
N LEU A 77 -5.53 4.07 -7.18
CA LEU A 77 -4.92 4.04 -8.49
C LEU A 77 -3.70 4.95 -8.49
N ASP A 78 -2.51 4.35 -8.53
CA ASP A 78 -1.26 5.06 -8.66
C ASP A 78 -0.93 5.28 -10.15
N LEU A 79 -1.09 6.50 -10.64
CA LEU A 79 -0.86 6.84 -12.04
C LEU A 79 0.55 7.41 -12.22
N PRO A 80 1.28 7.00 -13.28
CA PRO A 80 2.52 7.67 -13.63
C PRO A 80 2.25 9.15 -13.94
N PRO A 81 3.25 10.03 -13.78
CA PRO A 81 3.13 11.42 -14.19
C PRO A 81 2.65 11.51 -15.63
N PRO A 82 1.72 12.43 -15.96
CA PRO A 82 1.25 12.59 -17.33
C PRO A 82 2.45 12.88 -18.26
N PRO A 83 2.46 12.30 -19.47
CA PRO A 83 3.49 12.62 -20.45
C PRO A 83 3.38 14.11 -20.81
N VAL A 84 4.51 14.82 -20.69
CA VAL A 84 4.67 16.22 -21.08
C VAL A 84 4.70 16.39 -22.60
#